data_AF-A0A356TKK0-F1
#
_entry.id   AF-A0A356TKK0-F1
#
_cell.length_a   1.000
_cell.length_b   1.000
_cell.length_c   1.000
_cell.angle_alpha   90.00
_cell.angle_beta   90.00
_cell.angle_gamma   90.00
#
_symmetry.space_group_name_H-M   'P 1'
#
loop_
_entity.id
_entity.type
_entity.pdbx_description
1 polymer ?
#
loop_
_entity_poly.entity_id
_entity_poly.type
_entity_poly.pdbx_seq_one_letter_code
_entity_poly.pdbx_strand_id
1 'polypeptide(L)' 'LASRRAELPRDLRIIVYCRSGGRSATAAALLSREGYEVLDAGGLDNVMTS' A
#
# COMPACT_ATOMS: atom_id res chain seq x y z
N LEU A 1 6.26 4.97 -8.66
CA LEU A 1 5.10 5.40 -7.84
C LEU A 1 4.94 6.92 -7.72
N ALA A 2 5.99 7.74 -7.82
CA ALA A 2 5.86 9.20 -7.65
C ALA A 2 4.92 9.89 -8.66
N SER A 3 4.88 9.42 -9.91
CA SER A 3 4.27 10.19 -11.00
C SER A 3 2.75 9.99 -11.21
N ARG A 4 2.08 9.12 -10.46
CA ARG A 4 0.63 8.81 -10.64
C ARG A 4 -0.19 8.84 -9.34
N ARG A 5 0.32 9.47 -8.29
CA ARG A 5 -0.34 9.45 -6.96
C ARG A 5 -1.66 10.22 -6.92
N ALA A 6 -1.82 11.19 -7.82
CA ALA A 6 -3.08 11.94 -7.96
C ALA A 6 -4.25 11.05 -8.40
N GLU A 7 -3.98 9.84 -8.92
CA GLU A 7 -5.00 8.88 -9.32
C GLU A 7 -5.56 8.07 -8.13
N LEU A 8 -4.94 8.19 -6.94
CA LEU A 8 -5.36 7.43 -5.77
C LEU A 8 -6.53 8.13 -5.05
N PRO A 9 -7.61 7.41 -4.73
CA PRO A 9 -8.72 7.95 -3.97
C PRO A 9 -8.23 8.40 -2.58
N ARG A 10 -8.73 9.55 -2.12
CA ARG A 10 -8.34 10.18 -0.85
C ARG A 10 -9.30 9.82 0.30
N ASP A 11 -10.50 9.39 -0.06
CA ASP A 11 -11.63 9.08 0.79
C ASP A 11 -11.76 7.58 1.09
N LEU A 12 -10.92 6.76 0.47
CA LEU A 12 -10.91 5.31 0.64
C LEU A 12 -9.60 4.86 1.29
N ARG A 13 -9.72 3.84 2.12
CA ARG A 13 -8.57 3.12 2.67
C ARG A 13 -7.87 2.34 1.56
N ILE A 14 -6.57 2.55 1.42
CA ILE A 14 -5.73 1.89 0.43
C ILE A 14 -5.10 0.64 1.05
N ILE A 15 -5.25 -0.52 0.42
CA ILE A 15 -4.54 -1.73 0.83
C ILE A 15 -3.43 -2.01 -0.17
N VAL A 16 -2.20 -2.12 0.31
CA VAL A 16 -1.03 -2.42 -0.51
C VAL A 16 -0.47 -3.79 -0.17
N TYR A 17 -0.08 -4.55 -1.18
CA TYR A 17 0.60 -5.83 -1.03
C TYR A 17 1.68 -5.95 -2.10
N CYS A 18 2.62 -6.86 -1.90
CA CYS A 18 3.56 -7.24 -2.95
C CYS A 18 3.93 -8.71 -2.83
N ARG A 19 4.75 -9.24 -3.73
CA ARG A 19 5.11 -10.66 -3.71
C ARG A 19 5.76 -11.13 -2.38
N SER A 20 6.51 -10.28 -1.69
CA SER A 20 7.34 -10.67 -0.54
C SER A 20 7.34 -9.67 0.63
N GLY A 21 6.37 -8.75 0.69
CA GLY A 21 6.23 -7.72 1.73
C GLY A 21 7.15 -6.49 1.64
N GLY A 22 8.42 -6.61 1.21
CA GLY A 22 9.37 -5.49 1.31
C GLY A 22 8.98 -4.22 0.51
N ARG A 23 8.35 -4.39 -0.66
CA ARG A 23 7.92 -3.26 -1.50
C ARG A 23 6.62 -2.63 -1.01
N SER A 24 5.70 -3.42 -0.46
CA SER A 24 4.44 -2.91 0.08
C SER A 24 4.69 -2.10 1.35
N ALA A 25 5.63 -2.52 2.19
CA ALA A 25 6.08 -1.74 3.35
C ALA A 25 6.62 -0.35 2.93
N THR A 26 7.45 -0.31 1.89
CA THR A 26 7.98 0.97 1.36
C THR A 26 6.85 1.84 0.80
N ALA A 27 5.90 1.26 0.09
CA ALA A 27 4.75 1.98 -0.46
C ALA A 27 3.80 2.49 0.64
N ALA A 28 3.55 1.69 1.68
CA ALA A 28 2.73 2.07 2.82
C ALA A 28 3.35 3.24 3.60
N ALA A 29 4.66 3.17 3.88
CA ALA A 29 5.38 4.28 4.53
C ALA A 29 5.29 5.58 3.72
N LEU A 30 5.39 5.46 2.40
CA LEU A 30 5.31 6.59 1.49
C LEU A 30 3.91 7.21 1.43
N LEU A 31 2.86 6.39 1.32
CA LEU A 31 1.46 6.84 1.27
C LEU A 31 0.98 7.40 2.62
N SER A 32 1.37 6.76 3.72
CA SER A 32 1.05 7.23 5.08
C SER A 32 1.65 8.62 5.35
N ARG A 33 2.91 8.84 4.94
CA ARG A 33 3.56 10.17 5.03
C ARG A 33 2.85 11.25 4.22
N GLU A 34 2.08 10.88 3.20
CA GLU A 34 1.30 11.80 2.37
C GLU A 34 -0.16 11.95 2.84
N GLY A 35 -0.49 11.36 3.99
CA GLY A 35 -1.80 11.49 4.64
C GLY A 35 -2.88 10.56 4.09
N TYR A 36 -2.51 9.53 3.31
CA TYR A 36 -3.46 8.49 2.92
C TYR A 36 -3.69 7.51 4.07
N GLU A 37 -4.93 7.07 4.25
CA GLU A 37 -5.21 5.91 5.10
C GLU A 37 -4.78 4.64 4.34
N VAL A 38 -3.72 3.99 4.81
CA VAL A 38 -3.11 2.83 4.12
C VAL A 38 -2.89 1.65 5.07
N LEU A 39 -3.13 0.44 4.57
CA LEU A 39 -2.84 -0.83 5.22
C LEU A 39 -1.84 -1.62 4.38
N ASP A 40 -0.71 -2.00 4.98
CA ASP A 40 0.20 -2.97 4.39
C ASP A 40 -0.29 -4.39 4.70
N ALA A 41 -0.70 -5.12 3.67
CA ALA A 41 -1.12 -6.52 3.77
C ALA A 41 0.06 -7.49 3.59
N GLY A 42 1.27 -6.98 3.35
CA GLY A 42 2.50 -7.77 3.30
C GLY A 42 2.70 -8.56 2.01
N GLY A 43 3.27 -9.76 2.17
CA GLY A 43 3.54 -10.69 1.07
C GLY A 43 2.26 -11.33 0.54
N LEU A 44 2.25 -11.70 -0.75
CA LEU A 44 1.09 -12.32 -1.40
C LEU A 44 0.66 -13.62 -0.69
N ASP A 45 1.63 -14.34 -0.15
CA ASP A 45 1.49 -15.48 0.74
C ASP A 45 0.62 -15.19 1.97
N ASN A 46 0.79 -14.01 2.58
CA ASN A 46 -0.03 -13.56 3.71
C ASN A 46 -1.42 -13.11 3.29
N VAL A 47 -1.56 -12.52 2.09
CA VAL A 47 -2.85 -11.97 1.60
C VAL A 47 -3.78 -13.05 1.05
N MET A 48 -3.26 -14.11 0.42
CA MET A 48 -4.06 -15.17 -0.19
C MET A 48 -4.51 -16.26 0.80
N THR A 49 -3.94 -16.29 2.01
CA THR A 49 -4.23 -17.33 3.01
C THR A 49 -5.29 -16.91 4.05
N SER A 50 -5.84 -15.69 3.94
CA SER A 50 -6.87 -15.17 4.86
C SER A 50 -8.29 -15.21 4.29
#